data_AF-H3NPV1-F1
#
_entry.id   AF-H3NPV1-F1
#
_cell.length_a   1.000
_cell.length_b   1.000
_cell.length_c   1.000
_cell.angle_alpha   90.00
_cell.angle_beta   90.00
_cell.angle_gamma   90.00
#
_symmetry.space_group_name_H-M   'P 1'
#
loop_
_entity.id
_entity.type
_entity.pdbx_description
1 polymer ?
#
loop_
_entity_poly.entity_id
_entity_poly.type
_entity_poly.pdbx_seq_one_letter_code
_entity_poly.pdbx_strand_id
1 'polypeptide(L)'
;MNNYKKLVPAGLIIMFALSVFYFFNEKANLEKKYINTVEEARELRKEKVAVDSINSYHKALDIKKTPEIYIELAEYYKELEKKDEAISIGENLNRDFPKEVKGYEFLINLYANEKDYTNMFATYEEFKSRKLSSKSIEDIYIKNEYVYQINELMNEVKVPSNGLVAFREGDKWGYMDKSLKATITSKYKYTDLFRNNRAYVTTASDEHYYIDKKGEKRHDLMNIEGIEKAGVISVKGFTAKTKEGWNIYDLSNNKMAGPFDEVSNVENSLIVGTKDGKTKIYNLDNKKAYDIEGEIINNEYNMPIENDRIFSKVGDKVNLYDSEGKLIAEGFEDAKPFITNGAAVKKNGKWGFINFDGEVVIEYQYEDAKSLSNSHAAVKKGGKWGYINTKNEMVIPAQFEEASNMTNDGILIVKLDGRWNLISLYKYSGNEE
;
A
#
# COMPACT_ATOMS: atom_id res chain seq x y z
N MET A 1 -15.32 -30.43 74.22
CA MET A 1 -15.09 -29.55 73.05
C MET A 1 -14.44 -30.25 71.83
N ASN A 2 -14.65 -31.57 71.61
CA ASN A 2 -13.99 -32.29 70.49
C ASN A 2 -14.87 -32.55 69.24
N ASN A 3 -16.17 -32.28 69.28
CA ASN A 3 -17.06 -32.56 68.14
C ASN A 3 -17.15 -31.43 67.09
N TYR A 4 -16.87 -30.17 67.47
CA TYR A 4 -16.89 -29.05 66.53
C TYR A 4 -15.78 -29.10 65.48
N LYS A 5 -14.60 -29.67 65.81
CA LYS A 5 -13.49 -29.84 64.86
C LYS A 5 -13.79 -30.84 63.73
N LYS A 6 -14.76 -31.75 63.90
CA LYS A 6 -15.23 -32.69 62.85
C LYS A 6 -16.50 -32.23 62.14
N LEU A 7 -17.35 -31.42 62.80
CA LEU A 7 -18.58 -30.90 62.23
C LEU A 7 -18.37 -29.72 61.26
N VAL A 8 -17.36 -28.88 61.51
CA VAL A 8 -17.05 -27.74 60.62
C VAL A 8 -16.62 -28.21 59.21
N PRO A 9 -15.71 -29.20 59.04
CA PRO A 9 -15.40 -29.75 57.72
C PRO A 9 -16.61 -30.40 57.03
N ALA A 10 -17.45 -31.14 57.77
CA ALA A 10 -18.65 -31.77 57.23
C ALA A 10 -19.70 -30.73 56.77
N GLY A 11 -19.91 -29.67 57.54
CA GLY A 11 -20.80 -28.56 57.17
C GLY A 11 -20.30 -27.80 55.94
N LEU A 12 -18.99 -27.58 55.80
CA LEU A 12 -18.39 -26.97 54.62
C LEU A 12 -18.54 -27.85 53.37
N ILE A 13 -18.38 -29.18 53.50
CA ILE A 13 -18.60 -30.13 52.41
C ILE A 13 -20.07 -30.10 51.95
N ILE A 14 -21.02 -30.03 52.88
CA ILE A 14 -22.46 -29.94 52.55
C ILE A 14 -22.80 -28.62 51.88
N MET A 15 -22.30 -27.49 52.39
CA MET A 15 -22.53 -26.18 51.74
C MET A 15 -21.91 -26.12 50.34
N PHE A 16 -20.71 -26.69 50.16
CA PHE A 16 -20.08 -26.81 48.85
C PHE A 16 -20.90 -27.69 47.90
N ALA A 17 -21.41 -28.84 48.38
CA ALA A 17 -22.28 -29.71 47.59
C ALA A 17 -23.60 -29.01 47.18
N LEU A 18 -24.21 -28.24 48.10
CA LEU A 18 -25.42 -27.47 47.81
C LEU A 18 -25.16 -26.31 46.84
N SER A 19 -24.03 -25.60 46.97
CA SER A 19 -23.66 -24.54 46.03
C SER A 19 -23.39 -25.08 44.64
N VAL A 20 -22.71 -26.24 44.55
CA VAL A 20 -22.46 -26.93 43.29
C VAL A 20 -23.78 -27.41 42.67
N PHE A 21 -24.69 -27.99 43.46
CA PHE A 21 -26.02 -28.42 42.99
C PHE A 21 -26.86 -27.24 42.48
N TYR A 22 -26.94 -26.14 43.24
CA TYR A 22 -27.68 -24.95 42.85
C TYR A 22 -27.12 -24.35 41.56
N PHE A 23 -25.79 -24.23 41.45
CA PHE A 23 -25.11 -23.75 40.25
C PHE A 23 -25.43 -24.60 39.02
N PHE A 24 -25.42 -25.93 39.14
CA PHE A 24 -25.78 -26.81 38.02
C PHE A 24 -27.27 -26.72 37.64
N ASN A 25 -28.17 -26.59 38.62
CA ASN A 25 -29.60 -26.45 38.38
C ASN A 25 -29.93 -25.12 37.69
N GLU A 26 -29.32 -24.01 38.14
CA GLU A 26 -29.46 -22.70 37.52
C GLU A 26 -28.94 -22.71 36.08
N LYS A 27 -27.75 -23.29 35.85
CA LYS A 27 -27.19 -23.45 34.50
C LYS A 27 -28.09 -24.29 33.59
N ALA A 28 -28.68 -25.38 34.09
CA ALA A 28 -29.60 -26.21 33.33
C ALA A 28 -30.90 -25.47 32.96
N ASN A 29 -31.44 -24.67 33.88
CA ASN A 29 -32.61 -23.84 33.60
C ASN A 29 -32.32 -22.76 32.55
N LEU A 30 -31.13 -22.14 32.60
CA LEU A 30 -30.70 -21.13 31.63
C LEU A 30 -30.51 -21.73 30.24
N GLU A 31 -29.90 -22.91 30.15
CA GLU A 31 -29.73 -23.64 28.89
C GLU A 31 -31.09 -24.05 28.29
N LYS A 32 -32.03 -24.54 29.11
CA LYS A 32 -33.39 -24.86 28.66
C LYS A 32 -34.12 -23.62 28.15
N LYS A 33 -34.01 -22.49 28.85
CA LYS A 33 -34.59 -21.21 28.42
C LYS A 33 -34.00 -20.76 27.09
N TYR A 34 -32.69 -20.86 26.93
CA TYR A 34 -32.00 -20.55 25.67
C TYR A 34 -32.52 -21.41 24.51
N ILE A 35 -32.54 -22.73 24.67
CA ILE A 35 -33.01 -23.67 23.64
C ILE A 35 -34.44 -23.32 23.20
N ASN A 36 -35.36 -23.17 24.16
CA ASN A 36 -36.75 -22.84 23.87
C ASN A 36 -36.89 -21.50 23.11
N THR A 37 -36.09 -20.49 23.48
CA THR A 37 -36.14 -19.17 22.84
C THR A 37 -35.61 -19.22 21.40
N VAL A 38 -34.57 -20.02 21.15
CA VAL A 38 -34.03 -20.25 19.81
C VAL A 38 -35.03 -21.01 18.93
N GLU A 39 -35.68 -22.04 19.47
CA GLU A 39 -36.73 -22.78 18.75
C GLU A 39 -37.89 -21.85 18.38
N GLU A 40 -38.38 -21.04 19.32
CA GLU A 40 -39.41 -20.03 19.08
C GLU A 40 -39.01 -19.06 17.96
N ALA A 41 -37.79 -18.52 18.00
CA ALA A 41 -37.29 -17.61 16.97
C ALA A 41 -37.31 -18.24 15.56
N ARG A 42 -36.87 -19.50 15.46
CA ARG A 42 -36.81 -20.25 14.20
C ARG A 42 -38.20 -20.63 13.67
N GLU A 43 -39.13 -21.02 14.53
CA GLU A 43 -40.52 -21.29 14.12
C GLU A 43 -41.21 -20.01 13.63
N LEU A 44 -41.10 -18.91 14.36
CA LEU A 44 -41.64 -17.61 13.93
C LEU A 44 -41.04 -17.15 12.58
N ARG A 45 -39.75 -17.42 12.33
CA ARG A 45 -39.10 -17.16 11.04
C ARG A 45 -39.74 -17.98 9.91
N LYS A 46 -40.00 -19.27 10.13
CA LYS A 46 -40.67 -20.15 9.16
C LYS A 46 -42.09 -19.67 8.86
N GLU A 47 -42.80 -19.18 9.88
CA GLU A 47 -44.13 -18.59 9.77
C GLU A 47 -44.13 -17.17 9.17
N LYS A 48 -42.95 -16.62 8.87
CA LYS A 48 -42.75 -15.26 8.33
C LYS A 48 -43.21 -14.14 9.27
N VAL A 49 -43.22 -14.39 10.58
CA VAL A 49 -43.53 -13.41 11.63
C VAL A 49 -42.24 -12.69 12.05
N ALA A 50 -41.79 -11.76 11.20
CA ALA A 50 -40.42 -11.23 11.27
C ALA A 50 -40.08 -10.49 12.57
N VAL A 51 -40.96 -9.61 13.05
CA VAL A 51 -40.69 -8.78 14.24
C VAL A 51 -40.50 -9.65 15.48
N ASP A 52 -41.41 -10.60 15.71
CA ASP A 52 -41.35 -11.47 16.89
C ASP A 52 -40.19 -12.45 16.81
N SER A 53 -39.92 -13.00 15.61
CA SER A 53 -38.75 -13.84 15.37
C SER A 53 -37.45 -13.12 15.71
N ILE A 54 -37.27 -11.89 15.20
CA ILE A 54 -36.09 -11.05 15.50
C ILE A 54 -35.97 -10.78 16.99
N ASN A 55 -37.07 -10.41 17.65
CA ASN A 55 -37.08 -10.16 19.09
C ASN A 55 -36.67 -11.42 19.88
N SER A 56 -37.12 -12.61 19.46
CA SER A 56 -36.73 -13.87 20.08
C SER A 56 -35.26 -14.22 19.84
N TYR A 57 -34.71 -13.93 18.65
CA TYR A 57 -33.27 -14.05 18.40
C TYR A 57 -32.43 -13.13 19.31
N HIS A 58 -32.81 -11.87 19.48
CA HIS A 58 -32.14 -10.95 20.42
C HIS A 58 -32.21 -11.45 21.87
N LYS A 59 -33.38 -11.90 22.32
CA LYS A 59 -33.53 -12.53 23.64
C LYS A 59 -32.62 -13.75 23.82
N ALA A 60 -32.45 -14.57 22.77
CA ALA A 60 -31.54 -15.70 22.82
C ALA A 60 -30.08 -15.25 23.01
N LEU A 61 -29.64 -14.20 22.29
CA LEU A 61 -28.31 -13.60 22.46
C LEU A 61 -28.11 -12.98 23.85
N ASP A 62 -29.15 -12.37 24.44
CA ASP A 62 -29.10 -11.85 25.81
C ASP A 62 -28.92 -12.96 26.85
N ILE A 63 -29.51 -14.15 26.62
CA ILE A 63 -29.35 -15.30 27.50
C ILE A 63 -27.94 -15.90 27.33
N LYS A 64 -27.53 -16.13 26.08
CA LYS A 64 -26.27 -16.78 25.74
C LYS A 64 -25.85 -16.38 24.33
N LYS A 65 -24.78 -15.61 24.23
CA LYS A 65 -24.13 -15.28 22.97
C LYS A 65 -23.49 -16.52 22.36
N THR A 66 -23.82 -16.80 21.10
CA THR A 66 -23.21 -17.88 20.32
C THR A 66 -23.04 -17.43 18.86
N PRO A 67 -21.94 -17.82 18.19
CA PRO A 67 -21.75 -17.53 16.77
C PRO A 67 -22.92 -17.94 15.88
N GLU A 68 -23.52 -19.09 16.17
CA GLU A 68 -24.62 -19.64 15.39
C GLU A 68 -25.82 -18.69 15.35
N ILE A 69 -26.20 -18.13 16.51
CA ILE A 69 -27.36 -17.24 16.59
C ILE A 69 -27.07 -15.88 15.99
N TYR A 70 -25.85 -15.36 16.16
CA TYR A 70 -25.43 -14.15 15.47
C TYR A 70 -25.56 -14.29 13.94
N ILE A 71 -25.04 -15.39 13.36
CA ILE A 71 -25.12 -15.63 11.92
C ILE A 71 -26.57 -15.83 11.46
N GLU A 72 -27.37 -16.61 12.17
CA GLU A 72 -28.79 -16.81 11.81
C GLU A 72 -29.56 -15.49 11.76
N LEU A 73 -29.33 -14.61 12.74
CA LEU A 73 -29.96 -13.31 12.83
C LEU A 73 -29.44 -12.35 11.74
N ALA A 74 -28.13 -12.33 11.49
CA ALA A 74 -27.53 -11.50 10.45
C ALA A 74 -28.04 -11.88 9.06
N GLU A 75 -28.08 -13.19 8.75
CA GLU A 75 -28.68 -13.72 7.53
C GLU A 75 -30.17 -13.39 7.43
N TYR A 76 -30.90 -13.41 8.56
CA TYR A 76 -32.31 -13.05 8.53
C TYR A 76 -32.53 -11.57 8.21
N TYR A 77 -31.74 -10.68 8.80
CA TYR A 77 -31.76 -9.26 8.43
C TYR A 77 -31.41 -9.06 6.94
N LYS A 78 -30.43 -9.81 6.42
CA LYS A 78 -30.08 -9.78 4.99
C LYS A 78 -31.25 -10.21 4.09
N GLU A 79 -31.95 -11.29 4.44
CA GLU A 79 -33.16 -11.76 3.73
C GLU A 79 -34.30 -10.73 3.73
N LEU A 80 -34.37 -9.90 4.76
CA LEU A 80 -35.35 -8.83 4.92
C LEU A 80 -34.90 -7.50 4.29
N GLU A 81 -33.78 -7.49 3.54
CA GLU A 81 -33.19 -6.29 2.93
C GLU A 81 -32.81 -5.21 3.96
N LYS A 82 -32.60 -5.61 5.22
CA LYS A 82 -32.20 -4.76 6.35
C LYS A 82 -30.69 -4.80 6.53
N LYS A 83 -29.99 -4.17 5.58
CA LYS A 83 -28.53 -4.25 5.43
C LYS A 83 -27.77 -3.72 6.65
N ASP A 84 -28.13 -2.54 7.15
CA ASP A 84 -27.41 -1.90 8.24
C ASP A 84 -27.49 -2.73 9.54
N GLU A 85 -28.66 -3.32 9.81
CA GLU A 85 -28.84 -4.25 10.92
C GLU A 85 -28.04 -5.55 10.70
N ALA A 86 -28.04 -6.10 9.49
CA ALA A 86 -27.25 -7.29 9.15
C ALA A 86 -25.74 -7.07 9.39
N ILE A 87 -25.23 -5.92 8.94
CA ILE A 87 -23.84 -5.48 9.18
C ILE A 87 -23.58 -5.37 10.68
N SER A 88 -24.45 -4.66 11.41
CA SER A 88 -24.29 -4.47 12.86
C SER A 88 -24.21 -5.80 13.62
N ILE A 89 -25.05 -6.78 13.27
CA ILE A 89 -25.01 -8.12 13.87
C ILE A 89 -23.71 -8.85 13.51
N GLY A 90 -23.22 -8.76 12.27
CA GLY A 90 -21.94 -9.33 11.85
C GLY A 90 -20.73 -8.70 12.57
N GLU A 91 -20.72 -7.38 12.75
CA GLU A 91 -19.68 -6.67 13.49
C GLU A 91 -19.70 -7.04 14.98
N ASN A 92 -20.89 -7.15 15.57
CA ASN A 92 -21.06 -7.63 16.94
C ASN A 92 -20.53 -9.06 17.11
N LEU A 93 -20.72 -9.93 16.12
CA LEU A 93 -20.15 -11.28 16.10
C LEU A 93 -18.62 -11.24 16.09
N ASN A 94 -17.99 -10.47 15.21
CA ASN A 94 -16.52 -10.35 15.16
C ASN A 94 -15.94 -9.74 16.44
N ARG A 95 -16.65 -8.78 17.05
CA ARG A 95 -16.23 -8.19 18.33
C ARG A 95 -16.30 -9.20 19.47
N ASP A 96 -17.42 -9.92 19.60
CA ASP A 96 -17.67 -10.82 20.72
C ASP A 96 -16.92 -12.16 20.55
N PHE A 97 -16.70 -12.59 19.31
CA PHE A 97 -16.00 -13.83 18.95
C PHE A 97 -14.91 -13.56 17.90
N PRO A 98 -13.80 -12.88 18.27
CA PRO A 98 -12.78 -12.44 17.31
C PRO A 98 -12.03 -13.55 16.58
N LYS A 99 -12.12 -14.80 17.06
CA LYS A 99 -11.51 -15.97 16.40
C LYS A 99 -12.50 -16.75 15.54
N GLU A 100 -13.76 -16.34 15.50
CA GLU A 100 -14.79 -16.99 14.71
C GLU A 100 -14.70 -16.51 13.26
N VAL A 101 -14.50 -17.44 12.34
CA VAL A 101 -14.30 -17.15 10.92
C VAL A 101 -15.61 -16.73 10.25
N LYS A 102 -16.75 -17.31 10.67
CA LYS A 102 -18.04 -17.10 10.01
C LYS A 102 -18.48 -15.64 9.98
N GLY A 103 -18.17 -14.86 11.01
CA GLY A 103 -18.51 -13.44 11.06
C GLY A 103 -17.78 -12.62 10.01
N TYR A 104 -16.47 -12.87 9.83
CA TYR A 104 -15.69 -12.26 8.75
C TYR A 104 -16.18 -12.73 7.38
N GLU A 105 -16.46 -14.03 7.20
CA GLU A 105 -17.00 -14.56 5.95
C GLU A 105 -18.31 -13.87 5.56
N PHE A 106 -19.23 -13.71 6.52
CA PHE A 106 -20.50 -13.04 6.31
C PHE A 106 -20.29 -11.58 5.86
N LEU A 107 -19.52 -10.79 6.62
CA LEU A 107 -19.31 -9.38 6.34
C LEU A 107 -18.56 -9.15 5.02
N ILE A 108 -17.46 -9.88 4.77
CA ILE A 108 -16.66 -9.74 3.55
C ILE A 108 -17.50 -10.07 2.31
N ASN A 109 -18.33 -11.11 2.38
CA ASN A 109 -19.23 -11.48 1.29
C ASN A 109 -20.30 -10.40 1.07
N LEU A 110 -20.93 -9.93 2.16
CA LEU A 110 -21.93 -8.86 2.10
C LEU A 110 -21.35 -7.59 1.47
N TYR A 111 -20.21 -7.10 1.97
CA TYR A 111 -19.55 -5.92 1.44
C TYR A 111 -19.11 -6.08 -0.03
N ALA A 112 -18.57 -7.24 -0.41
CA ALA A 112 -18.18 -7.48 -1.81
C ALA A 112 -19.38 -7.47 -2.77
N ASN A 113 -20.51 -8.04 -2.39
CA ASN A 113 -21.73 -8.04 -3.22
C ASN A 113 -22.29 -6.62 -3.38
N GLU A 114 -22.20 -5.83 -2.33
CA GLU A 114 -22.65 -4.44 -2.28
C GLU A 114 -21.67 -3.47 -2.92
N LYS A 115 -20.52 -3.96 -3.41
CA LYS A 115 -19.41 -3.16 -3.95
C LYS A 115 -18.85 -2.15 -2.95
N ASP A 116 -19.02 -2.41 -1.67
CA ASP A 116 -18.41 -1.65 -0.58
C ASP A 116 -16.99 -2.20 -0.32
N TYR A 117 -16.11 -1.95 -1.30
CA TYR A 117 -14.76 -2.53 -1.27
C TYR A 117 -13.90 -1.98 -0.13
N THR A 118 -14.16 -0.76 0.33
CA THR A 118 -13.44 -0.17 1.47
C THR A 118 -13.68 -0.98 2.74
N ASN A 119 -14.94 -1.24 3.10
CA ASN A 119 -15.25 -2.05 4.29
C ASN A 119 -14.89 -3.53 4.10
N MET A 120 -15.00 -4.05 2.87
CA MET A 120 -14.57 -5.40 2.52
C MET A 120 -13.07 -5.62 2.81
N PHE A 121 -12.20 -4.74 2.30
CA PHE A 121 -10.76 -4.84 2.53
C PHE A 121 -10.39 -4.55 3.99
N ALA A 122 -11.04 -3.58 4.66
CA ALA A 122 -10.81 -3.33 6.09
C ALA A 122 -11.13 -4.57 6.94
N THR A 123 -12.25 -5.24 6.67
CA THR A 123 -12.65 -6.47 7.35
C THR A 123 -11.68 -7.62 7.06
N TYR A 124 -11.18 -7.71 5.82
CA TYR A 124 -10.15 -8.68 5.45
C TYR A 124 -8.83 -8.44 6.19
N GLU A 125 -8.35 -7.20 6.28
CA GLU A 125 -7.14 -6.88 7.04
C GLU A 125 -7.29 -7.20 8.53
N GLU A 126 -8.45 -6.90 9.13
CA GLU A 126 -8.75 -7.32 10.50
C GLU A 126 -8.67 -8.85 10.64
N PHE A 127 -9.30 -9.60 9.75
CA PHE A 127 -9.26 -11.06 9.71
C PHE A 127 -7.81 -11.60 9.65
N LYS A 128 -6.96 -11.03 8.78
CA LYS A 128 -5.54 -11.42 8.65
C LYS A 128 -4.72 -11.04 9.87
N SER A 129 -4.96 -9.87 10.47
CA SER A 129 -4.27 -9.40 11.68
C SER A 129 -4.45 -10.35 12.86
N ARG A 130 -5.59 -11.05 12.88
CA ARG A 130 -5.95 -12.07 13.89
C ARG A 130 -5.39 -13.46 13.58
N LYS A 131 -4.59 -13.60 12.52
CA LYS A 131 -3.94 -14.84 12.08
C LYS A 131 -4.95 -15.94 11.73
N LEU A 132 -6.11 -15.56 11.21
CA LEU A 132 -7.14 -16.49 10.75
C LEU A 132 -6.92 -16.88 9.29
N SER A 133 -7.55 -17.98 8.86
CA SER A 133 -7.51 -18.47 7.48
C SER A 133 -8.86 -19.05 7.05
N SER A 134 -9.26 -18.75 5.81
CA SER A 134 -10.46 -19.29 5.17
C SER A 134 -10.27 -19.22 3.67
N LYS A 135 -10.42 -20.37 2.99
CA LYS A 135 -10.34 -20.40 1.53
C LYS A 135 -11.40 -19.50 0.88
N SER A 136 -12.61 -19.46 1.43
CA SER A 136 -13.69 -18.63 0.89
C SER A 136 -13.35 -17.15 0.94
N ILE A 137 -12.76 -16.68 2.05
CA ILE A 137 -12.34 -15.28 2.18
C ILE A 137 -11.22 -14.96 1.18
N GLU A 138 -10.22 -15.84 1.08
CA GLU A 138 -9.10 -15.65 0.15
C GLU A 138 -9.58 -15.61 -1.31
N ASP A 139 -10.52 -16.47 -1.70
CA ASP A 139 -11.11 -16.48 -3.04
C ASP A 139 -11.86 -15.16 -3.34
N ILE A 140 -12.59 -14.61 -2.36
CA ILE A 140 -13.27 -13.30 -2.49
C ILE A 140 -12.24 -12.16 -2.57
N TYR A 141 -11.17 -12.20 -1.78
CA TYR A 141 -10.08 -11.21 -1.84
C TYR A 141 -9.43 -11.21 -3.22
N ILE A 142 -8.96 -12.37 -3.71
CA ILE A 142 -8.28 -12.50 -5.01
C ILE A 142 -9.17 -11.99 -6.15
N LYS A 143 -10.47 -12.32 -6.11
CA LYS A 143 -11.43 -11.86 -7.13
C LYS A 143 -11.57 -10.33 -7.19
N ASN A 144 -11.38 -9.63 -6.08
CA ASN A 144 -11.60 -8.19 -5.97
C ASN A 144 -10.30 -7.38 -5.78
N GLU A 145 -9.14 -8.03 -5.72
CA GLU A 145 -7.84 -7.43 -5.42
C GLU A 145 -7.51 -6.20 -6.29
N TYR A 146 -7.98 -6.23 -7.53
CA TYR A 146 -7.71 -5.21 -8.56
C TYR A 146 -8.89 -4.29 -8.83
N VAL A 147 -9.88 -4.21 -7.94
CA VAL A 147 -10.95 -3.23 -8.08
C VAL A 147 -10.43 -1.84 -7.73
N TYR A 148 -10.74 -0.85 -8.56
CA TYR A 148 -10.24 0.51 -8.47
C TYR A 148 -11.31 1.57 -8.70
N GLN A 149 -11.03 2.78 -8.24
CA GLN A 149 -11.72 4.01 -8.57
C GLN A 149 -10.94 4.80 -9.63
N ILE A 150 -11.64 5.49 -10.52
CA ILE A 150 -11.06 6.42 -11.50
C ILE A 150 -11.52 7.83 -11.15
N ASN A 151 -10.59 8.78 -11.06
CA ASN A 151 -10.88 10.20 -10.89
C ASN A 151 -10.19 11.01 -11.99
N GLU A 152 -10.94 11.84 -12.72
CA GLU A 152 -10.41 12.70 -13.77
C GLU A 152 -9.50 13.79 -13.17
N LEU A 153 -8.32 14.00 -13.76
CA LEU A 153 -7.36 15.01 -13.32
C LEU A 153 -7.62 16.33 -14.04
N MET A 154 -7.94 17.37 -13.28
CA MET A 154 -8.20 18.73 -13.78
C MET A 154 -6.94 19.61 -13.83
N ASN A 155 -5.88 19.19 -13.13
CA ASN A 155 -4.66 19.94 -12.94
C ASN A 155 -3.46 19.18 -13.51
N GLU A 156 -2.40 19.91 -13.84
CA GLU A 156 -1.09 19.28 -14.07
C GLU A 156 -0.59 18.64 -12.78
N VAL A 157 -0.09 17.42 -12.91
CA VAL A 157 0.43 16.64 -11.79
C VAL A 157 1.81 16.08 -12.09
N LYS A 158 2.58 15.83 -11.04
CA LYS A 158 3.82 15.03 -11.14
C LYS A 158 3.54 13.57 -10.79
N VAL A 159 4.54 12.72 -11.01
CA VAL A 159 4.50 11.30 -10.64
C VAL A 159 4.11 11.17 -9.16
N PRO A 160 3.09 10.36 -8.83
CA PRO A 160 2.68 10.12 -7.44
C PRO A 160 3.81 9.47 -6.64
N SER A 161 3.93 9.82 -5.37
CA SER A 161 4.90 9.17 -4.47
C SER A 161 4.48 9.30 -3.01
N ASN A 162 4.66 8.23 -2.23
CA ASN A 162 4.31 8.17 -0.81
C ASN A 162 2.87 8.66 -0.50
N GLY A 163 1.89 8.22 -1.28
CA GLY A 163 0.47 8.52 -1.10
C GLY A 163 0.04 9.93 -1.52
N LEU A 164 0.96 10.78 -1.99
CA LEU A 164 0.67 12.15 -2.39
C LEU A 164 0.97 12.40 -3.87
N VAL A 165 0.22 13.31 -4.45
CA VAL A 165 0.39 13.77 -5.83
C VAL A 165 0.66 15.28 -5.80
N ALA A 166 1.83 15.68 -6.27
CA ALA A 166 2.10 17.11 -6.47
C ALA A 166 1.23 17.60 -7.62
N PHE A 167 0.47 18.68 -7.38
CA PHE A 167 -0.40 19.29 -8.38
C PHE A 167 -0.08 20.78 -8.53
N ARG A 168 -0.36 21.31 -9.72
CA ARG A 168 -0.19 22.73 -10.03
C ARG A 168 -1.53 23.43 -10.22
N GLU A 169 -1.71 24.51 -9.48
CA GLU A 169 -2.85 25.43 -9.59
C GLU A 169 -2.32 26.82 -9.91
N GLY A 170 -2.64 27.32 -11.10
CA GLY A 170 -1.99 28.53 -11.64
C GLY A 170 -0.48 28.34 -11.77
N ASP A 171 0.29 29.19 -11.09
CA ASP A 171 1.76 29.16 -11.06
C ASP A 171 2.34 28.46 -9.82
N LYS A 172 1.49 27.91 -8.94
CA LYS A 172 1.90 27.37 -7.64
C LYS A 172 1.67 25.87 -7.54
N TRP A 173 2.60 25.23 -6.85
CA TRP A 173 2.55 23.81 -6.52
C TRP A 173 2.00 23.58 -5.11
N GLY A 174 1.21 22.53 -4.98
CA GLY A 174 0.73 21.94 -3.74
C GLY A 174 0.74 20.42 -3.81
N TYR A 175 0.10 19.77 -2.83
CA TYR A 175 -0.07 18.31 -2.82
C TYR A 175 -1.51 17.93 -2.49
N MET A 176 -1.97 16.86 -3.13
CA MET A 176 -3.27 16.26 -2.90
C MET A 176 -3.13 14.78 -2.57
N ASP A 177 -4.12 14.26 -1.87
CA ASP A 177 -4.27 12.82 -1.64
C ASP A 177 -4.89 12.11 -2.85
N LYS A 178 -5.05 10.78 -2.74
CA LYS A 178 -5.66 9.92 -3.76
C LYS A 178 -7.15 10.21 -4.06
N SER A 179 -7.84 10.94 -3.16
CA SER A 179 -9.20 11.43 -3.37
C SER A 179 -9.24 12.78 -4.11
N LEU A 180 -8.08 13.28 -4.55
CA LEU A 180 -7.88 14.59 -5.16
C LEU A 180 -8.17 15.76 -4.22
N LYS A 181 -8.19 15.51 -2.90
CA LYS A 181 -8.32 16.57 -1.91
C LYS A 181 -6.95 17.14 -1.60
N ALA A 182 -6.81 18.47 -1.69
CA ALA A 182 -5.57 19.15 -1.33
C ALA A 182 -5.23 18.91 0.15
N THR A 183 -4.08 18.30 0.40
CA THR A 183 -3.49 18.09 1.73
C THR A 183 -2.54 19.22 2.08
N ILE A 184 -1.84 19.77 1.09
CA ILE A 184 -0.98 20.94 1.21
C ILE A 184 -1.40 21.93 0.12
N THR A 185 -1.83 23.12 0.54
CA THR A 185 -2.30 24.16 -0.38
C THR A 185 -1.23 24.62 -1.36
N SER A 186 -1.66 25.00 -2.56
CA SER A 186 -0.83 25.50 -3.65
C SER A 186 -0.16 26.83 -3.28
N LYS A 187 1.08 26.77 -2.78
CA LYS A 187 1.83 27.96 -2.32
C LYS A 187 3.31 28.00 -2.73
N TYR A 188 3.84 26.90 -3.28
CA TYR A 188 5.25 26.77 -3.62
C TYR A 188 5.51 27.14 -5.07
N LYS A 189 6.65 27.80 -5.33
CA LYS A 189 7.15 28.09 -6.68
C LYS A 189 7.58 26.80 -7.39
N TYR A 190 8.20 25.90 -6.64
CA TYR A 190 8.57 24.55 -7.09
C TYR A 190 8.43 23.57 -5.94
N THR A 191 8.10 22.33 -6.27
CA THR A 191 8.00 21.21 -5.34
C THR A 191 8.52 19.95 -6.00
N ASP A 192 9.22 19.09 -5.28
CA ASP A 192 9.65 17.76 -5.77
C ASP A 192 8.70 16.64 -5.32
N LEU A 193 8.96 15.40 -5.75
CA LEU A 193 8.24 14.24 -5.24
C LEU A 193 8.59 13.98 -3.76
N PHE A 194 7.65 13.36 -3.02
CA PHE A 194 7.93 12.90 -1.67
C PHE A 194 8.80 11.64 -1.70
N ARG A 195 9.95 11.62 -1.02
CA ARG A 195 10.72 10.39 -0.70
C ARG A 195 11.14 10.47 0.76
N ASN A 196 11.17 9.34 1.47
CA ASN A 196 11.50 9.31 2.90
C ASN A 196 10.63 10.29 3.72
N ASN A 197 9.34 10.39 3.37
CA ASN A 197 8.36 11.31 3.98
C ASN A 197 8.74 12.80 3.91
N ARG A 198 9.62 13.19 2.98
CA ARG A 198 10.03 14.58 2.78
C ARG A 198 9.97 14.96 1.30
N ALA A 199 9.65 16.21 1.04
CA ALA A 199 9.73 16.79 -0.30
C ALA A 199 10.47 18.12 -0.26
N TYR A 200 11.34 18.33 -1.25
CA TYR A 200 12.02 19.60 -1.43
C TYR A 200 11.06 20.63 -2.04
N VAL A 201 11.07 21.85 -1.50
CA VAL A 201 10.24 22.95 -1.98
C VAL A 201 11.03 24.24 -2.11
N THR A 202 10.53 25.13 -2.97
CA THR A 202 10.97 26.53 -3.04
C THR A 202 9.80 27.49 -2.92
N THR A 203 10.01 28.60 -2.21
CA THR A 203 9.01 29.67 -2.10
C THR A 203 9.19 30.71 -3.19
N ALA A 204 8.24 31.64 -3.31
CA ALA A 204 8.36 32.76 -4.23
C ALA A 204 9.52 33.72 -3.88
N SER A 205 9.99 33.72 -2.63
CA SER A 205 11.15 34.48 -2.16
C SER A 205 12.46 33.67 -2.22
N ASP A 206 12.48 32.58 -2.99
CA ASP A 206 13.64 31.68 -3.17
C ASP A 206 14.21 31.13 -1.85
N GLU A 207 13.33 30.80 -0.89
CA GLU A 207 13.71 29.99 0.26
C GLU A 207 13.73 28.51 -0.11
N HIS A 208 14.71 27.77 0.39
CA HIS A 208 14.92 26.36 0.06
C HIS A 208 14.86 25.49 1.33
N TYR A 209 13.96 24.51 1.35
CA TYR A 209 13.81 23.60 2.49
C TYR A 209 13.05 22.32 2.11
N TYR A 210 13.03 21.36 3.04
CA TYR A 210 12.17 20.19 2.94
C TYR A 210 10.96 20.31 3.86
N ILE A 211 9.82 19.82 3.38
CA ILE A 211 8.58 19.70 4.15
C ILE A 211 8.23 18.24 4.40
N ASP A 212 7.41 17.98 5.42
CA ASP A 212 6.73 16.69 5.58
C ASP A 212 5.37 16.64 4.87
N LYS A 213 4.66 15.52 5.01
CA LYS A 213 3.31 15.31 4.43
C LYS A 213 2.23 16.25 4.95
N LYS A 214 2.47 16.95 6.07
CA LYS A 214 1.58 18.00 6.62
C LYS A 214 1.95 19.40 6.10
N GLY A 215 3.01 19.51 5.31
CA GLY A 215 3.54 20.78 4.81
C GLY A 215 4.36 21.55 5.84
N GLU A 216 4.73 20.92 6.95
CA GLU A 216 5.57 21.52 7.99
C GLU A 216 7.04 21.49 7.54
N LYS A 217 7.75 22.60 7.71
CA LYS A 217 9.18 22.70 7.41
C LYS A 217 9.96 21.78 8.37
N ARG A 218 10.73 20.83 7.82
CA ARG A 218 11.50 19.84 8.58
C ARG A 218 13.00 19.99 8.48
N HIS A 219 13.50 20.54 7.37
CA HIS A 219 14.94 20.65 7.14
C HIS A 219 15.23 21.92 6.35
N ASP A 220 15.90 22.87 7.00
CA ASP A 220 16.27 24.15 6.40
C ASP A 220 17.59 24.03 5.64
N LEU A 221 17.67 24.64 4.46
CA LEU A 221 18.87 24.66 3.63
C LEU A 221 19.52 26.04 3.54
N MET A 222 18.96 27.06 4.21
CA MET A 222 19.42 28.44 4.08
C MET A 222 20.82 28.71 4.64
N ASN A 223 21.39 27.79 5.43
CA ASN A 223 22.79 27.86 5.86
C ASN A 223 23.78 27.34 4.79
N ILE A 224 23.29 26.78 3.68
CA ILE A 224 24.12 26.43 2.53
C ILE A 224 24.21 27.65 1.62
N GLU A 225 25.39 28.24 1.54
CA GLU A 225 25.61 29.46 0.75
C GLU A 225 25.38 29.22 -0.74
N GLY A 226 24.58 30.08 -1.37
CA GLY A 226 24.38 30.10 -2.81
C GLY A 226 23.65 28.88 -3.37
N ILE A 227 22.81 28.23 -2.56
CA ILE A 227 21.94 27.14 -3.03
C ILE A 227 20.98 27.64 -4.12
N GLU A 228 20.85 26.85 -5.19
CA GLU A 228 19.96 27.11 -6.32
C GLU A 228 18.87 26.03 -6.42
N LYS A 229 19.23 24.78 -6.11
CA LYS A 229 18.36 23.62 -6.16
C LYS A 229 18.84 22.55 -5.18
N ALA A 230 17.94 21.76 -4.63
CA ALA A 230 18.27 20.50 -3.98
C ALA A 230 17.60 19.31 -4.67
N GLY A 231 18.24 18.15 -4.55
CA GLY A 231 17.68 16.87 -4.93
C GLY A 231 16.80 16.29 -3.82
N VAL A 232 16.59 14.98 -3.90
CA VAL A 232 15.80 14.24 -2.91
C VAL A 232 16.65 13.95 -1.68
N ILE A 233 16.05 14.06 -0.50
CA ILE A 233 16.71 13.74 0.77
C ILE A 233 16.62 12.24 1.07
N SER A 234 17.78 11.64 1.32
CA SER A 234 17.92 10.25 1.75
C SER A 234 18.28 10.18 3.24
N VAL A 235 18.35 8.96 3.77
CA VAL A 235 18.84 8.73 5.14
C VAL A 235 20.32 9.10 5.32
N LYS A 236 21.10 9.13 4.23
CA LYS A 236 22.53 9.43 4.26
C LYS A 236 22.82 10.92 4.10
N GLY A 237 21.97 11.62 3.35
CA GLY A 237 22.21 13.00 2.97
C GLY A 237 21.37 13.40 1.77
N PHE A 238 21.76 14.49 1.11
CA PHE A 238 21.09 14.98 -0.09
C PHE A 238 22.10 15.65 -1.00
N THR A 239 21.69 15.88 -2.25
CA THR A 239 22.47 16.66 -3.20
C THR A 239 21.90 18.05 -3.33
N ALA A 240 22.77 19.05 -3.53
CA ALA A 240 22.33 20.41 -3.81
C ALA A 240 23.26 21.09 -4.81
N LYS A 241 22.65 21.82 -5.73
CA LYS A 241 23.34 22.69 -6.68
C LYS A 241 23.58 24.03 -6.01
N THR A 242 24.83 24.47 -6.04
CA THR A 242 25.24 25.81 -5.66
C THR A 242 25.94 26.48 -6.84
N LYS A 243 26.39 27.72 -6.65
CA LYS A 243 27.22 28.44 -7.64
C LYS A 243 28.52 27.70 -8.02
N GLU A 244 29.01 26.79 -7.17
CA GLU A 244 30.21 25.97 -7.45
C GLU A 244 29.92 24.72 -8.29
N GLY A 245 28.64 24.38 -8.49
CA GLY A 245 28.20 23.12 -9.09
C GLY A 245 27.39 22.26 -8.11
N TRP A 246 27.20 20.99 -8.45
CA TRP A 246 26.47 20.05 -7.61
C TRP A 246 27.34 19.49 -6.48
N ASN A 247 26.82 19.46 -5.27
CA ASN A 247 27.52 18.99 -4.08
C ASN A 247 26.65 18.00 -3.30
N ILE A 248 27.29 17.20 -2.45
CA ILE A 248 26.64 16.23 -1.57
C ILE A 248 26.78 16.74 -0.14
N TYR A 249 25.69 16.74 0.61
CA TYR A 249 25.63 17.21 1.98
C TYR A 249 25.08 16.13 2.90
N ASP A 250 25.56 16.10 4.14
CA ASP A 250 24.94 15.30 5.20
C ASP A 250 23.65 15.96 5.72
N LEU A 251 22.97 15.29 6.65
CA LEU A 251 21.74 15.80 7.28
C LEU A 251 21.96 16.96 8.26
N SER A 252 23.21 17.39 8.46
CA SER A 252 23.57 18.59 9.22
C SER A 252 24.02 19.74 8.30
N ASN A 253 23.83 19.59 6.98
CA ASN A 253 24.25 20.52 5.93
C ASN A 253 25.78 20.68 5.80
N ASN A 254 26.57 19.74 6.30
CA ASN A 254 28.01 19.71 6.05
C ASN A 254 28.28 19.10 4.67
N LYS A 255 29.11 19.77 3.86
CA LYS A 255 29.53 19.27 2.54
C LYS A 255 30.37 18.00 2.70
N MET A 256 29.90 16.90 2.11
CA MET A 256 30.57 15.60 2.09
C MET A 256 31.47 15.43 0.87
N ALA A 257 31.01 15.87 -0.31
CA ALA A 257 31.72 15.72 -1.58
C ALA A 257 31.23 16.74 -2.63
N GLY A 258 32.01 16.89 -3.71
CA GLY A 258 31.76 17.83 -4.81
C GLY A 258 32.85 18.92 -4.93
N PRO A 259 32.74 19.84 -5.89
CA PRO A 259 31.63 19.93 -6.84
C PRO A 259 31.71 18.86 -7.94
N PHE A 260 30.53 18.56 -8.48
CA PHE A 260 30.27 17.75 -9.67
C PHE A 260 29.59 18.63 -10.72
N ASP A 261 29.80 18.30 -11.99
CA ASP A 261 29.10 18.93 -13.12
C ASP A 261 27.61 18.55 -13.09
N GLU A 262 27.34 17.26 -12.83
CA GLU A 262 26.01 16.69 -12.59
C GLU A 262 26.12 15.56 -11.56
N VAL A 263 25.08 15.36 -10.75
CA VAL A 263 25.04 14.30 -9.75
C VAL A 263 23.63 13.73 -9.57
N SER A 264 23.52 12.41 -9.41
CA SER A 264 22.27 11.76 -9.03
C SER A 264 21.89 12.05 -7.58
N ASN A 265 20.66 11.71 -7.20
CA ASN A 265 20.30 11.59 -5.78
C ASN A 265 21.14 10.51 -5.09
N VAL A 266 21.29 10.61 -3.77
CA VAL A 266 22.00 9.63 -2.94
C VAL A 266 21.10 8.42 -2.66
N GLU A 267 21.52 7.24 -3.08
CA GLU A 267 20.81 5.98 -2.88
C GLU A 267 21.74 4.93 -2.24
N ASN A 268 21.44 4.41 -1.05
CA ASN A 268 22.28 3.44 -0.32
C ASN A 268 23.78 3.80 -0.29
N SER A 269 24.10 5.06 -0.01
CA SER A 269 25.47 5.61 -0.05
C SER A 269 26.14 5.65 -1.43
N LEU A 270 25.42 5.35 -2.50
CA LEU A 270 25.89 5.45 -3.88
C LEU A 270 25.35 6.72 -4.54
N ILE A 271 26.16 7.27 -5.43
CA ILE A 271 25.77 8.31 -6.39
C ILE A 271 26.44 8.06 -7.72
N VAL A 272 25.78 8.46 -8.79
CA VAL A 272 26.41 8.65 -10.10
C VAL A 272 26.75 10.12 -10.22
N GLY A 273 28.03 10.42 -10.41
CA GLY A 273 28.53 11.79 -10.54
C GLY A 273 29.32 11.97 -11.83
N THR A 274 29.14 13.12 -12.48
CA THR A 274 29.98 13.56 -13.60
C THR A 274 30.93 14.64 -13.10
N LYS A 275 32.22 14.46 -13.33
CA LYS A 275 33.24 15.45 -13.02
C LYS A 275 34.30 15.50 -14.12
N ASP A 276 34.59 16.70 -14.60
CA ASP A 276 35.54 16.94 -15.69
C ASP A 276 35.20 16.12 -16.94
N GLY A 277 33.89 16.00 -17.23
CA GLY A 277 33.36 15.21 -18.34
C GLY A 277 33.44 13.69 -18.18
N LYS A 278 33.83 13.18 -17.00
CA LYS A 278 33.87 11.74 -16.71
C LYS A 278 32.79 11.35 -15.71
N THR A 279 31.94 10.41 -16.13
CA THR A 279 30.90 9.84 -15.27
C THR A 279 31.44 8.63 -14.51
N LYS A 280 31.20 8.59 -13.21
CA LYS A 280 31.60 7.48 -12.33
C LYS A 280 30.51 7.17 -11.30
N ILE A 281 30.57 5.96 -10.77
CA ILE A 281 29.80 5.57 -9.59
C ILE A 281 30.68 5.86 -8.37
N TYR A 282 30.17 6.60 -7.39
CA TYR A 282 30.89 6.89 -6.16
C TYR A 282 30.18 6.23 -4.99
N ASN A 283 30.96 5.56 -4.15
CA ASN A 283 30.49 5.03 -2.88
C ASN A 283 30.97 5.95 -1.74
N LEU A 284 30.02 6.55 -1.04
CA LEU A 284 30.26 7.56 0.00
C LEU A 284 30.80 6.95 1.30
N ASP A 285 30.57 5.67 1.56
CA ASP A 285 31.03 4.99 2.78
C ASP A 285 32.51 4.63 2.70
N ASN A 286 32.91 3.99 1.61
CA ASN A 286 34.30 3.58 1.40
C ASN A 286 35.14 4.65 0.65
N LYS A 287 34.50 5.73 0.20
CA LYS A 287 35.10 6.86 -0.54
C LYS A 287 35.80 6.44 -1.85
N LYS A 288 35.34 5.37 -2.49
CA LYS A 288 35.84 4.91 -3.79
C LYS A 288 34.97 5.41 -4.93
N ALA A 289 35.59 5.48 -6.11
CA ALA A 289 34.92 5.76 -7.37
C ALA A 289 35.22 4.63 -8.35
N TYR A 290 34.19 4.20 -9.07
CA TYR A 290 34.22 3.09 -10.00
C TYR A 290 33.86 3.59 -11.40
N ASP A 291 34.57 3.11 -12.40
CA ASP A 291 34.31 3.48 -13.79
C ASP A 291 33.03 2.82 -14.28
N ILE A 292 32.26 3.55 -15.08
CA ILE A 292 31.09 3.04 -15.79
C ILE A 292 31.11 3.62 -17.20
N GLU A 293 30.81 2.78 -18.18
CA GLU A 293 30.81 3.18 -19.58
C GLU A 293 29.44 3.65 -20.01
N GLY A 294 29.40 4.58 -20.98
CA GLY A 294 28.17 5.00 -21.63
C GLY A 294 27.34 6.05 -20.88
N GLU A 295 26.18 6.35 -21.44
CA GLU A 295 25.22 7.31 -20.90
C GLU A 295 24.32 6.62 -19.87
N ILE A 296 24.22 7.19 -18.67
CA ILE A 296 23.45 6.61 -17.58
C ILE A 296 21.95 6.78 -17.81
N ILE A 297 21.19 5.70 -17.61
CA ILE A 297 19.74 5.69 -17.80
C ILE A 297 19.06 5.84 -16.44
N ASN A 298 18.21 6.86 -16.31
CA ASN A 298 17.40 7.09 -15.11
C ASN A 298 16.03 6.39 -15.22
N ASN A 299 15.48 5.94 -14.09
CA ASN A 299 14.07 5.58 -14.00
C ASN A 299 13.16 6.83 -14.03
N GLU A 300 11.84 6.63 -13.96
CA GLU A 300 10.86 7.73 -14.02
C GLU A 300 10.94 8.71 -12.83
N TYR A 301 11.55 8.29 -11.71
CA TYR A 301 11.81 9.12 -10.54
C TYR A 301 13.15 9.86 -10.64
N ASN A 302 13.76 9.86 -11.83
CA ASN A 302 15.08 10.43 -12.11
C ASN A 302 16.20 9.80 -11.26
N MET A 303 16.14 8.49 -11.06
CA MET A 303 17.13 7.74 -10.28
C MET A 303 17.85 6.71 -11.13
N PRO A 304 19.20 6.75 -11.20
CA PRO A 304 19.98 5.81 -11.99
C PRO A 304 20.36 4.54 -11.23
N ILE A 305 20.25 4.56 -9.90
CA ILE A 305 20.65 3.46 -9.02
C ILE A 305 19.41 2.98 -8.27
N GLU A 306 19.18 1.68 -8.30
CA GLU A 306 18.17 1.02 -7.47
C GLU A 306 18.65 -0.41 -7.19
N ASN A 307 18.67 -0.83 -5.92
CA ASN A 307 19.25 -2.10 -5.47
C ASN A 307 20.67 -2.37 -6.02
N ASP A 308 21.53 -1.36 -5.99
CA ASP A 308 22.92 -1.44 -6.46
C ASP A 308 23.04 -1.84 -7.95
N ARG A 309 22.00 -1.55 -8.74
CA ARG A 309 21.94 -1.80 -10.18
C ARG A 309 21.83 -0.51 -10.95
N ILE A 310 22.59 -0.43 -12.03
CA ILE A 310 22.69 0.76 -12.87
C ILE A 310 22.64 0.33 -14.33
N PHE A 311 21.80 0.99 -15.11
CA PHE A 311 21.78 0.83 -16.56
C PHE A 311 22.55 1.96 -17.23
N SER A 312 23.32 1.60 -18.25
CA SER A 312 23.93 2.58 -19.14
C SER A 312 23.79 2.18 -20.60
N LYS A 313 23.77 3.19 -21.47
CA LYS A 313 23.73 3.05 -22.91
C LYS A 313 25.12 3.23 -23.49
N VAL A 314 25.66 2.17 -24.09
CA VAL A 314 26.95 2.12 -24.76
C VAL A 314 26.69 1.92 -26.27
N GLY A 315 26.89 2.98 -27.06
CA GLY A 315 26.49 2.98 -28.47
C GLY A 315 24.98 2.78 -28.63
N ASP A 316 24.58 1.76 -29.39
CA ASP A 316 23.17 1.41 -29.61
C ASP A 316 22.64 0.33 -28.64
N LYS A 317 23.43 -0.05 -27.63
CA LYS A 317 23.09 -1.10 -26.68
C LYS A 317 22.99 -0.56 -25.27
N VAL A 318 22.14 -1.20 -24.49
CA VAL A 318 21.97 -0.95 -23.07
C VAL A 318 22.49 -2.13 -22.27
N ASN A 319 23.26 -1.82 -21.24
CA ASN A 319 23.94 -2.76 -20.37
C ASN A 319 23.57 -2.51 -18.91
N LEU A 320 23.63 -3.56 -18.10
CA LEU A 320 23.36 -3.56 -16.68
C LEU A 320 24.66 -3.80 -15.91
N TYR A 321 24.93 -2.95 -14.93
CA TYR A 321 26.11 -3.00 -14.07
C TYR A 321 25.72 -3.08 -12.59
N ASP A 322 26.65 -3.59 -11.77
CA ASP A 322 26.57 -3.44 -10.32
C ASP A 322 27.11 -2.08 -9.84
N SER A 323 27.07 -1.85 -8.53
CA SER A 323 27.57 -0.63 -7.87
C SER A 323 29.07 -0.41 -7.98
N GLU A 324 29.85 -1.42 -8.40
CA GLU A 324 31.29 -1.32 -8.61
C GLU A 324 31.65 -1.20 -10.10
N GLY A 325 30.64 -1.00 -10.97
CA GLY A 325 30.83 -0.85 -12.41
C GLY A 325 31.11 -2.17 -13.13
N LYS A 326 30.91 -3.32 -12.48
CA LYS A 326 31.06 -4.62 -13.13
C LYS A 326 29.80 -4.95 -13.92
N LEU A 327 30.00 -5.42 -15.16
CA LEU A 327 28.92 -5.85 -16.04
C LEU A 327 28.20 -7.09 -15.46
N ILE A 328 26.87 -7.03 -15.44
CA ILE A 328 25.98 -8.12 -15.04
C ILE A 328 25.28 -8.72 -16.26
N ALA A 329 24.72 -7.87 -17.12
CA ALA A 329 24.05 -8.29 -18.35
C ALA A 329 24.23 -7.23 -19.43
N GLU A 330 24.19 -7.63 -20.70
CA GLU A 330 24.51 -6.74 -21.82
C GLU A 330 23.63 -6.97 -23.05
N GLY A 331 23.69 -6.00 -23.97
CA GLY A 331 23.19 -6.16 -25.33
C GLY A 331 21.69 -5.91 -25.53
N PHE A 332 21.02 -5.29 -24.55
CA PHE A 332 19.62 -4.87 -24.69
C PHE A 332 19.48 -3.73 -25.71
N GLU A 333 18.34 -3.64 -26.38
CA GLU A 333 18.00 -2.55 -27.30
C GLU A 333 17.59 -1.27 -26.54
N ASP A 334 16.92 -1.44 -25.40
CA ASP A 334 16.48 -0.39 -24.49
C ASP A 334 16.22 -0.99 -23.10
N ALA A 335 16.18 -0.17 -22.06
CA ALA A 335 15.79 -0.58 -20.71
C ALA A 335 15.01 0.52 -19.99
N LYS A 336 14.05 0.10 -19.14
CA LYS A 336 13.49 0.93 -18.08
C LYS A 336 14.09 0.43 -16.75
N PRO A 337 14.93 1.25 -16.08
CA PRO A 337 15.64 0.82 -14.88
C PRO A 337 14.73 0.37 -13.74
N PHE A 338 15.30 -0.36 -12.78
CA PHE A 338 14.56 -0.88 -11.63
C PHE A 338 13.87 0.23 -10.82
N ILE A 339 12.74 -0.13 -10.21
CA ILE A 339 12.04 0.68 -9.19
C ILE A 339 11.91 -0.12 -7.91
N THR A 340 11.36 -1.35 -7.98
CA THR A 340 11.34 -2.24 -6.80
C THR A 340 11.90 -3.62 -7.11
N ASN A 341 11.30 -4.40 -8.01
CA ASN A 341 11.56 -5.85 -8.07
C ASN A 341 11.98 -6.35 -9.46
N GLY A 342 12.02 -5.48 -10.46
CA GLY A 342 12.42 -5.85 -11.82
C GLY A 342 12.51 -4.68 -12.77
N ALA A 343 13.38 -4.82 -13.78
CA ALA A 343 13.54 -3.86 -14.86
C ALA A 343 12.85 -4.38 -16.10
N ALA A 344 12.27 -3.48 -16.89
CA ALA A 344 11.80 -3.83 -18.22
C ALA A 344 12.97 -3.67 -19.20
N VAL A 345 13.19 -4.64 -20.07
CA VAL A 345 14.26 -4.60 -21.07
C VAL A 345 13.74 -5.02 -22.42
N LYS A 346 14.31 -4.45 -23.48
CA LYS A 346 13.89 -4.69 -24.86
C LYS A 346 14.91 -5.54 -25.60
N LYS A 347 14.42 -6.59 -26.27
CA LYS A 347 15.22 -7.46 -27.13
C LYS A 347 14.36 -7.94 -28.29
N ASN A 348 14.92 -7.93 -29.50
CA ASN A 348 14.24 -8.31 -30.74
C ASN A 348 12.92 -7.54 -30.95
N GLY A 349 12.91 -6.24 -30.62
CA GLY A 349 11.73 -5.39 -30.79
C GLY A 349 10.63 -5.56 -29.72
N LYS A 350 10.78 -6.48 -28.76
CA LYS A 350 9.78 -6.76 -27.71
C LYS A 350 10.33 -6.53 -26.32
N TRP A 351 9.43 -6.17 -25.41
CA TRP A 351 9.75 -5.94 -24.00
C TRP A 351 9.47 -7.19 -23.16
N GLY A 352 10.41 -7.50 -22.28
CA GLY A 352 10.32 -8.50 -21.22
C GLY A 352 10.86 -7.90 -19.92
N PHE A 353 11.00 -8.73 -18.89
CA PHE A 353 11.45 -8.28 -17.57
C PHE A 353 12.60 -9.13 -17.06
N ILE A 354 13.54 -8.48 -16.38
CA ILE A 354 14.68 -9.14 -15.73
C ILE A 354 14.73 -8.84 -14.23
N ASN A 355 15.27 -9.77 -13.46
CA ASN A 355 15.63 -9.56 -12.06
C ASN A 355 16.97 -8.81 -11.93
N PHE A 356 17.42 -8.58 -10.70
CA PHE A 356 18.69 -7.87 -10.42
C PHE A 356 19.93 -8.60 -10.93
N ASP A 357 19.87 -9.92 -11.12
CA ASP A 357 20.97 -10.72 -11.64
C ASP A 357 20.98 -10.75 -13.18
N GLY A 358 20.07 -10.01 -13.82
CA GLY A 358 19.94 -9.93 -15.27
C GLY A 358 19.18 -11.10 -15.90
N GLU A 359 18.63 -11.99 -15.08
CA GLU A 359 17.88 -13.16 -15.55
C GLU A 359 16.46 -12.77 -15.96
N VAL A 360 15.99 -13.34 -17.07
CA VAL A 360 14.63 -13.08 -17.58
C VAL A 360 13.60 -13.75 -16.66
N VAL A 361 12.70 -12.95 -16.11
CA VAL A 361 11.58 -13.40 -15.27
C VAL A 361 10.24 -13.37 -15.99
N ILE A 362 10.11 -12.53 -17.02
CA ILE A 362 8.96 -12.49 -17.93
C ILE A 362 9.48 -12.36 -19.36
N GLU A 363 9.05 -13.29 -20.21
CA GLU A 363 9.48 -13.39 -21.61
C GLU A 363 9.17 -12.13 -22.43
N TYR A 364 10.00 -11.89 -23.44
CA TYR A 364 9.90 -10.77 -24.38
C TYR A 364 8.66 -10.90 -25.28
N GLN A 365 7.54 -10.31 -24.86
CA GLN A 365 6.25 -10.46 -25.55
C GLN A 365 5.47 -9.15 -25.73
N TYR A 366 5.85 -8.09 -25.02
CA TYR A 366 5.09 -6.83 -25.00
C TYR A 366 5.60 -5.83 -26.05
N GLU A 367 4.69 -4.96 -26.51
CA GLU A 367 5.03 -3.88 -27.44
C GLU A 367 5.81 -2.76 -26.74
N ASP A 368 5.49 -2.53 -25.47
CA ASP A 368 6.12 -1.57 -24.58
C ASP A 368 5.90 -2.02 -23.13
N ALA A 369 6.73 -1.53 -22.21
CA ALA A 369 6.62 -1.82 -20.79
C ALA A 369 7.20 -0.69 -19.94
N LYS A 370 6.65 -0.54 -18.74
CA LYS A 370 7.28 0.16 -17.63
C LYS A 370 7.92 -0.86 -16.69
N SER A 371 8.79 -0.42 -15.79
CA SER A 371 9.47 -1.30 -14.83
C SER A 371 8.52 -1.98 -13.85
N LEU A 372 8.95 -3.08 -13.22
CA LEU A 372 8.17 -3.69 -12.15
C LEU A 372 8.25 -2.81 -10.89
N SER A 373 7.09 -2.34 -10.45
CA SER A 373 6.90 -1.59 -9.22
C SER A 373 5.79 -2.22 -8.38
N ASN A 374 6.09 -2.52 -7.12
CA ASN A 374 5.15 -3.14 -6.18
C ASN A 374 4.51 -4.44 -6.71
N SER A 375 5.30 -5.32 -7.34
CA SER A 375 4.82 -6.57 -7.96
C SER A 375 3.90 -6.40 -9.18
N HIS A 376 3.87 -5.23 -9.80
CA HIS A 376 3.07 -4.94 -10.99
C HIS A 376 3.88 -4.17 -12.03
N ALA A 377 3.49 -4.30 -13.29
CA ALA A 377 4.07 -3.50 -14.37
C ALA A 377 2.99 -3.08 -15.35
N ALA A 378 3.09 -1.82 -15.81
CA ALA A 378 2.31 -1.37 -16.95
C ALA A 378 2.93 -1.97 -18.22
N VAL A 379 2.12 -2.59 -19.06
CA VAL A 379 2.55 -3.20 -20.33
C VAL A 379 1.61 -2.82 -21.46
N LYS A 380 2.17 -2.69 -22.66
CA LYS A 380 1.42 -2.37 -23.86
C LYS A 380 1.18 -3.63 -24.70
N LYS A 381 -0.09 -3.90 -25.01
CA LYS A 381 -0.54 -5.03 -25.82
C LYS A 381 -1.73 -4.60 -26.66
N GLY A 382 -1.65 -4.81 -27.98
CA GLY A 382 -2.71 -4.38 -28.90
C GLY A 382 -2.83 -2.86 -28.97
N GLY A 383 -1.72 -2.13 -28.83
CA GLY A 383 -1.69 -0.67 -28.90
C GLY A 383 -2.18 0.06 -27.64
N LYS A 384 -2.67 -0.64 -26.61
CA LYS A 384 -3.17 -0.07 -25.35
C LYS A 384 -2.38 -0.58 -24.15
N TRP A 385 -2.35 0.22 -23.09
CA TRP A 385 -1.70 -0.09 -21.81
C TRP A 385 -2.67 -0.76 -20.84
N GLY A 386 -2.18 -1.80 -20.16
CA GLY A 386 -2.81 -2.46 -19.02
C GLY A 386 -1.74 -2.81 -17.98
N TYR A 387 -2.11 -3.56 -16.94
CA TYR A 387 -1.18 -3.94 -15.87
C TYR A 387 -1.14 -5.44 -15.69
N ILE A 388 0.07 -5.96 -15.54
CA ILE A 388 0.32 -7.36 -15.20
C ILE A 388 0.89 -7.49 -13.79
N ASN A 389 0.72 -8.66 -13.19
CA ASN A 389 1.45 -9.06 -11.98
C ASN A 389 2.76 -9.79 -12.33
N THR A 390 3.52 -10.19 -11.31
CA THR A 390 4.79 -10.93 -11.46
C THR A 390 4.64 -12.33 -12.07
N LYS A 391 3.42 -12.88 -12.13
CA LYS A 391 3.11 -14.15 -12.81
C LYS A 391 2.75 -13.95 -14.29
N ASN A 392 2.90 -12.73 -14.80
CA ASN A 392 2.52 -12.35 -16.16
C ASN A 392 1.00 -12.42 -16.44
N GLU A 393 0.17 -12.37 -15.40
CA GLU A 393 -1.28 -12.34 -15.52
C GLU A 393 -1.74 -10.89 -15.69
N MET A 394 -2.60 -10.62 -16.68
CA MET A 394 -3.18 -9.30 -16.89
C MET A 394 -4.24 -9.02 -15.82
N VAL A 395 -3.89 -8.20 -14.83
CA VAL A 395 -4.74 -7.88 -13.67
C VAL A 395 -5.59 -6.63 -13.88
N ILE A 396 -5.13 -5.70 -14.72
CA ILE A 396 -5.96 -4.60 -15.24
C ILE A 396 -5.90 -4.67 -16.76
N PRO A 397 -7.04 -4.89 -17.46
CA PRO A 397 -7.07 -5.04 -18.91
C PRO A 397 -6.42 -3.87 -19.65
N ALA A 398 -5.81 -4.18 -20.80
CA ALA A 398 -5.23 -3.17 -21.68
C ALA A 398 -6.33 -2.33 -22.32
N GLN A 399 -6.49 -1.10 -21.85
CA GLN A 399 -7.54 -0.17 -22.29
C GLN A 399 -7.07 1.29 -22.33
N PHE A 400 -5.93 1.61 -21.72
CA PHE A 400 -5.44 2.99 -21.61
C PHE A 400 -4.56 3.39 -22.79
N GLU A 401 -4.61 4.66 -23.16
CA GLU A 401 -3.75 5.23 -24.21
C GLU A 401 -2.30 5.39 -23.72
N GLU A 402 -2.15 5.79 -22.46
CA GLU A 402 -0.88 5.99 -21.76
C GLU A 402 -1.04 5.55 -20.30
N ALA A 403 0.05 5.11 -19.66
CA ALA A 403 0.06 4.63 -18.29
C ALA A 403 1.40 4.93 -17.59
N SER A 404 1.33 5.31 -16.31
CA SER A 404 2.47 5.37 -15.40
C SER A 404 2.73 4.02 -14.75
N ASN A 405 3.84 3.88 -14.03
CA ASN A 405 3.96 2.79 -13.06
C ASN A 405 2.93 2.92 -11.94
N MET A 406 2.72 1.80 -11.25
CA MET A 406 1.93 1.76 -10.03
C MET A 406 2.77 2.09 -8.83
N THR A 407 2.30 3.01 -7.99
CA THR A 407 2.96 3.27 -6.72
C THR A 407 2.70 2.15 -5.71
N ASN A 408 3.48 2.16 -4.62
CA ASN A 408 3.29 1.23 -3.51
C ASN A 408 1.89 1.33 -2.87
N ASP A 409 1.26 2.50 -2.97
CA ASP A 409 -0.08 2.78 -2.43
C ASP A 409 -1.20 2.53 -3.46
N GLY A 410 -0.88 1.85 -4.58
CA GLY A 410 -1.84 1.48 -5.62
C GLY A 410 -2.44 2.65 -6.39
N ILE A 411 -1.67 3.73 -6.55
CA ILE A 411 -2.04 4.90 -7.34
C ILE A 411 -1.40 4.79 -8.73
N LEU A 412 -2.20 5.05 -9.77
CA LEU A 412 -1.79 5.10 -11.17
C LEU A 412 -2.19 6.43 -11.79
N ILE A 413 -1.44 6.91 -12.77
CA ILE A 413 -1.89 7.93 -13.71
C ILE A 413 -2.01 7.29 -15.08
N VAL A 414 -3.19 7.40 -15.68
CA VAL A 414 -3.46 6.85 -17.01
C VAL A 414 -4.14 7.89 -17.88
N LYS A 415 -4.00 7.72 -19.19
CA LYS A 415 -4.77 8.48 -20.17
C LYS A 415 -5.89 7.61 -20.73
N LEU A 416 -7.12 8.07 -20.58
CA LEU A 416 -8.33 7.40 -21.02
C LEU A 416 -9.22 8.42 -21.74
N ASP A 417 -9.64 8.10 -22.96
CA ASP A 417 -10.43 8.97 -23.84
C ASP A 417 -9.83 10.38 -23.98
N GLY A 418 -8.52 10.44 -24.25
CA GLY A 418 -7.77 11.68 -24.41
C GLY A 418 -7.51 12.48 -23.12
N ARG A 419 -7.97 12.02 -21.95
CA ARG A 419 -7.87 12.74 -20.68
C ARG A 419 -7.06 11.99 -19.62
N TRP A 420 -6.34 12.74 -18.79
CA TRP A 420 -5.57 12.18 -17.69
C TRP A 420 -6.47 11.86 -16.50
N ASN A 421 -6.27 10.68 -15.92
CA ASN A 421 -7.03 10.19 -14.79
C ASN A 421 -6.08 9.62 -13.73
N LEU A 422 -6.44 9.82 -12.48
CA LEU A 422 -5.83 9.15 -11.33
C LEU A 422 -6.68 7.91 -10.99
N ILE A 423 -6.05 6.75 -11.00
CA ILE A 423 -6.67 5.49 -10.58
C ILE A 423 -6.14 5.14 -9.19
N SER A 424 -7.02 4.66 -8.32
CA SER A 424 -6.66 4.17 -6.98
C SER A 424 -7.31 2.84 -6.70
N LEU A 425 -6.51 1.84 -6.34
CA LEU A 425 -6.98 0.52 -5.95
C LEU A 425 -7.61 0.54 -4.55
N TYR A 426 -8.79 -0.05 -4.40
CA TYR A 426 -9.53 -0.04 -3.12
C TYR A 426 -8.79 -0.78 -2.00
N LYS A 427 -7.95 -1.77 -2.30
CA LYS A 427 -7.17 -2.48 -1.27
C LYS A 427 -6.20 -1.58 -0.50
N TYR A 428 -5.81 -0.45 -1.07
CA TYR A 428 -4.97 0.56 -0.40
C TYR A 428 -5.80 1.75 0.11
N SER A 429 -7.13 1.63 0.18
CA SER A 429 -8.00 2.70 0.68
C SER A 429 -7.99 2.82 2.20
N GLY A 430 -7.71 1.73 2.93
CA GLY A 430 -7.65 1.68 4.40
C GLY A 430 -6.23 1.84 4.97
N ASN A 431 -6.16 2.48 6.15
CA ASN A 431 -4.98 2.77 6.98
C ASN A 431 -4.16 4.01 6.58
N GLU A 432 -4.75 5.19 6.77
CA GLU A 432 -3.98 6.37 7.21
C GLU A 432 -4.17 6.50 8.72
N GLU A 433 -3.21 5.97 9.50
CA GLU A 433 -3.02 6.37 10.91
C GLU A 433 -2.22 7.68 11.00
#